data_AF-A0AAW8T3T3-F1
#
_entry.id   AF-A0AAW8T3T3-F1
#
_cell.length_a   1.000
_cell.length_b   1.000
_cell.length_c   1.000
_cell.angle_alpha   90.00
_cell.angle_beta   90.00
_cell.angle_gamma   90.00
#
_symmetry.space_group_name_H-M   'P 1'
#
loop_
_entity.id
_entity.type
_entity.pdbx_description
1 polymer ?
#
loop_
_entity_poly.entity_id
_entity_poly.type
_entity_poly.pdbx_seq_one_letter_code
_entity_poly.pdbx_strand_id
1 'polypeptide(L)'
;METNQILETIRMIEEENLDIRTITMGISLLDCIDSDSDRACEKIYQKITTKAKDLVKVGESIEAEYGIPIINKRISVTPIGIIAAATPDTDYVKFAKTLDKAAKAVGVNFLGGFSALVEKGYQHGDKILIDSIPQALAETDFVCASVNIGSTRAGINMDAVAHTGRIVKETAEASDLGCAKLVIFANAVEDNPFMAGAFHGVGEADCVINVGVSGPGVVKRALEKVKGESFDVVAEVVKQTAFKITRMGQMVGKIASERLDVPFGIVDLSLAPTPAVGDSVAHVLEEIGLETVGTHGTTAALALLNDAVKKGGVMACNHVGGLSGAFIPVSEDAGMIDAVNNGSLSIEKLEAMTAICSVGLDMIAIPGSTPASSIAAMIADEAAIGVINHKTTAVRIIPAKGKEIGEMVEFGGLLGRAPVMAVNAAASEDFIARGGRIPAPIHSFKN
;
A
#
# COMPACT_ATOMS: atom_id res chain seq x y z
N MET A 1 9.48 -25.31 14.74
CA MET A 1 10.58 -24.77 13.92
C MET A 1 11.83 -25.33 14.52
N GLU A 2 12.58 -26.14 13.79
CA GLU A 2 13.80 -26.73 14.32
C GLU A 2 14.82 -25.61 14.62
N THR A 3 15.48 -25.67 15.76
CA THR A 3 16.45 -24.67 16.24
C THR A 3 17.51 -24.30 15.19
N ASN A 4 17.85 -25.23 14.29
CA ASN A 4 18.75 -25.01 13.16
C ASN A 4 18.22 -23.97 12.16
N GLN A 5 16.92 -23.95 11.84
CA GLN A 5 16.33 -22.97 10.93
C GLN A 5 16.37 -21.55 11.50
N ILE A 6 16.19 -21.41 12.81
CA ILE A 6 16.25 -20.11 13.50
C ILE A 6 17.69 -19.58 13.47
N LEU A 7 18.67 -20.43 13.81
CA LEU A 7 20.09 -20.07 13.79
C LEU A 7 20.58 -19.72 12.37
N GLU A 8 20.12 -20.44 11.35
CA GLU A 8 20.43 -20.14 9.96
C GLU A 8 19.85 -18.78 9.54
N THR A 9 18.60 -18.49 9.93
CA THR A 9 17.94 -17.20 9.69
C THR A 9 18.67 -16.06 10.38
N ILE A 10 19.06 -16.24 11.65
CA ILE A 10 19.83 -15.23 12.41
C ILE A 10 21.17 -14.93 11.74
N ARG A 11 21.92 -15.95 11.31
CA ARG A 11 23.18 -15.74 10.57
C ARG A 11 22.96 -14.97 9.27
N MET A 12 21.89 -15.28 8.53
CA MET A 12 21.54 -14.55 7.31
C MET A 12 21.21 -13.08 7.59
N ILE A 13 20.59 -12.77 8.72
CA ILE A 13 20.22 -11.40 9.12
C ILE A 13 21.47 -10.57 9.45
N GLU A 14 22.39 -11.12 10.24
CA GLU A 14 23.63 -10.43 10.64
C GLU A 14 24.53 -10.09 9.44
N GLU A 15 24.56 -10.94 8.42
CA GLU A 15 25.39 -10.73 7.22
C GLU A 15 24.79 -9.73 6.22
N GLU A 16 23.46 -9.59 6.17
CA GLU A 16 22.76 -8.91 5.08
C GLU A 16 21.94 -7.68 5.51
N ASN A 17 21.93 -7.26 6.78
CA ASN A 17 21.19 -6.09 7.30
C ASN A 17 19.70 -6.08 6.87
N LEU A 18 19.01 -7.19 7.15
CA LEU A 18 17.59 -7.35 6.82
C LEU A 18 16.68 -6.61 7.82
N ASP A 19 15.55 -6.10 7.32
CA ASP A 19 14.55 -5.40 8.13
C ASP A 19 13.10 -5.79 7.81
N ILE A 20 12.23 -5.63 8.80
CA ILE A 20 10.79 -5.83 8.68
C ILE A 20 10.15 -4.47 8.51
N ARG A 21 9.50 -4.26 7.36
CA ARG A 21 8.78 -3.02 7.07
C ARG A 21 7.65 -2.78 8.06
N THR A 22 6.86 -3.82 8.35
CA THR A 22 5.69 -3.69 9.22
C THR A 22 5.26 -5.01 9.86
N ILE A 23 4.76 -4.91 11.09
CA ILE A 23 3.79 -5.86 11.65
C ILE A 23 2.43 -5.17 11.66
N THR A 24 1.44 -5.76 11.01
CA THR A 24 0.08 -5.22 10.92
C THR A 24 -0.89 -6.18 11.61
N MET A 25 -1.61 -5.71 12.61
CA MET A 25 -2.71 -6.46 13.21
C MET A 25 -4.03 -6.11 12.50
N GLY A 26 -4.63 -7.10 11.86
CA GLY A 26 -5.97 -6.99 11.29
C GLY A 26 -7.01 -7.29 12.36
N ILE A 27 -8.02 -6.43 12.53
CA ILE A 27 -9.06 -6.57 13.56
C ILE A 27 -10.44 -6.43 12.92
N SER A 28 -11.27 -7.47 13.06
CA SER A 28 -12.67 -7.42 12.64
C SER A 28 -13.49 -6.49 13.54
N LEU A 29 -14.33 -5.65 12.97
CA LEU A 29 -15.25 -4.76 13.70
C LEU A 29 -16.72 -5.15 13.53
N LEU A 30 -17.02 -6.30 12.94
CA LEU A 30 -18.41 -6.72 12.66
C LEU A 30 -19.26 -6.86 13.94
N ASP A 31 -18.65 -7.27 15.05
CA ASP A 31 -19.30 -7.33 16.37
C ASP A 31 -19.45 -5.96 17.06
N CYS A 32 -18.85 -4.92 16.48
CA CYS A 32 -18.95 -3.54 16.96
C CYS A 32 -20.13 -2.79 16.35
N ILE A 33 -20.84 -3.39 15.38
CA ILE A 33 -22.02 -2.80 14.75
C ILE A 33 -23.08 -2.46 15.80
N ASP A 34 -23.62 -1.25 15.71
CA ASP A 34 -24.70 -0.74 16.53
C ASP A 34 -25.45 0.32 15.71
N SER A 35 -26.75 0.49 15.95
CA SER A 35 -27.52 1.55 15.28
C SER A 35 -27.26 2.92 15.88
N ASP A 36 -26.72 2.96 17.10
CA ASP A 36 -26.24 4.18 17.76
C ASP A 36 -24.73 4.33 17.52
N SER A 37 -24.33 5.43 16.86
CA SER A 37 -22.94 5.68 16.49
C SER A 37 -22.01 5.91 17.69
N ASP A 38 -22.51 6.45 18.81
CA ASP A 38 -21.72 6.56 20.05
C ASP A 38 -21.37 5.19 20.60
N ARG A 39 -22.35 4.27 20.61
CA ARG A 39 -22.14 2.91 21.09
C ARG A 39 -21.23 2.12 20.16
N ALA A 40 -21.39 2.27 18.84
CA ALA A 40 -20.50 1.66 17.86
C ALA A 40 -19.05 2.16 18.06
N CYS A 41 -18.85 3.47 18.17
CA CYS A 41 -17.53 4.06 18.39
C CYS A 41 -16.88 3.58 19.70
N GLU A 42 -17.63 3.50 20.80
CA GLU A 42 -17.11 2.99 22.06
C GLU A 42 -16.68 1.51 21.93
N LYS A 43 -17.50 0.67 21.29
CA LYS A 43 -17.14 -0.74 21.03
C LYS A 43 -15.87 -0.86 20.19
N ILE A 44 -15.76 -0.08 19.12
CA ILE A 44 -14.59 -0.05 18.23
C ILE A 44 -13.33 0.33 19.03
N TYR A 45 -13.40 1.42 19.79
CA TYR A 45 -12.28 1.89 20.61
C TYR A 45 -11.84 0.79 21.57
N GLN A 46 -12.76 0.24 22.36
CA GLN A 46 -12.46 -0.81 23.35
C GLN A 46 -11.88 -2.06 22.70
N LYS A 47 -12.43 -2.50 21.56
CA LYS A 47 -11.94 -3.71 20.87
C LYS A 47 -10.51 -3.51 20.37
N ILE A 48 -10.23 -2.41 19.68
CA ILE A 48 -8.89 -2.10 19.16
C ILE A 48 -7.89 -1.98 20.31
N THR A 49 -8.19 -1.19 21.33
CA THR A 49 -7.26 -0.99 22.46
C THR A 49 -7.05 -2.26 23.27
N THR A 50 -8.03 -3.17 23.32
CA THR A 50 -7.88 -4.45 24.02
C THR A 50 -7.03 -5.45 23.22
N LYS A 51 -7.32 -5.60 21.93
CA LYS A 51 -6.64 -6.59 21.07
C LYS A 51 -5.20 -6.18 20.76
N ALA A 52 -4.96 -4.88 20.53
CA ALA A 52 -3.64 -4.37 20.15
C ALA A 52 -2.81 -3.81 21.31
N LYS A 53 -3.25 -3.97 22.57
CA LYS A 53 -2.58 -3.37 23.77
C LYS A 53 -1.08 -3.65 23.87
N ASP A 54 -0.65 -4.85 23.46
CA ASP A 54 0.73 -5.32 23.57
C ASP A 54 1.46 -5.33 22.21
N LEU A 55 0.81 -4.90 21.12
CA LEU A 55 1.35 -5.01 19.75
C LEU A 55 2.72 -4.32 19.61
N VAL A 56 2.81 -3.06 20.05
CA VAL A 56 4.05 -2.27 19.96
C VAL A 56 5.13 -2.88 20.83
N LYS A 57 4.80 -3.18 22.10
CA LYS A 57 5.72 -3.80 23.06
C LYS A 57 6.27 -5.14 22.57
N VAL A 58 5.43 -5.99 21.99
CA VAL A 58 5.86 -7.26 21.42
C VAL A 58 6.78 -7.02 20.23
N GLY A 59 6.43 -6.09 19.32
CA GLY A 59 7.31 -5.69 18.22
C GLY A 59 8.69 -5.25 18.71
N GLU A 60 8.75 -4.34 19.67
CA GLU A 60 10.01 -3.86 20.28
C GLU A 60 10.79 -4.98 20.97
N SER A 61 10.11 -5.93 21.61
CA SER A 61 10.78 -7.10 22.22
C SER A 61 11.44 -7.99 21.17
N ILE A 62 10.81 -8.17 20.01
CA ILE A 62 11.36 -8.97 18.91
C ILE A 62 12.57 -8.27 18.31
N GLU A 63 12.50 -6.94 18.14
CA GLU A 63 13.64 -6.13 17.69
C GLU A 63 14.85 -6.31 18.61
N ALA A 64 14.64 -6.17 19.92
CA ALA A 64 15.71 -6.26 20.91
C ALA A 64 16.32 -7.67 21.03
N GLU A 65 15.50 -8.71 20.91
CA GLU A 65 15.93 -10.11 21.09
C GLU A 65 16.63 -10.69 19.87
N TYR A 66 16.18 -10.34 18.67
CA TYR A 66 16.70 -10.91 17.43
C TYR A 66 17.56 -9.94 16.61
N GLY A 67 17.66 -8.67 17.03
CA GLY A 67 18.43 -7.66 16.32
C GLY A 67 17.87 -7.28 14.95
N ILE A 68 16.59 -7.60 14.69
CA ILE A 68 15.91 -7.32 13.42
C ILE A 68 15.08 -6.04 13.59
N PRO A 69 15.37 -4.95 12.88
CA PRO A 69 14.55 -3.74 12.93
C PRO A 69 13.12 -4.01 12.41
N ILE A 70 12.11 -3.51 13.12
CA ILE A 70 10.70 -3.54 12.75
C ILE A 70 10.22 -2.09 12.63
N ILE A 71 10.27 -1.56 11.42
CA ILE A 71 10.10 -0.13 11.15
C ILE A 71 8.71 0.36 11.58
N ASN A 72 7.67 -0.45 11.37
CA ASN A 72 6.29 -0.07 11.68
C ASN A 72 5.51 -1.14 12.43
N LYS A 73 4.61 -0.66 13.28
CA LYS A 73 3.55 -1.44 13.92
C LYS A 73 2.23 -0.75 13.55
N ARG A 74 1.34 -1.47 12.86
CA ARG A 74 0.14 -0.92 12.23
C ARG A 74 -1.10 -1.72 12.59
N ILE A 75 -2.26 -1.12 12.38
CA ILE A 75 -3.55 -1.80 12.49
C ILE A 75 -4.31 -1.63 11.19
N SER A 76 -5.02 -2.67 10.77
CA SER A 76 -6.07 -2.57 9.78
C SER A 76 -7.40 -3.05 10.37
N VAL A 77 -8.49 -2.39 10.00
CA VAL A 77 -9.83 -2.74 10.50
C VAL A 77 -10.81 -2.99 9.37
N THR A 78 -11.95 -3.63 9.70
CA THR A 78 -13.07 -3.78 8.77
C THR A 78 -13.43 -2.45 8.14
N PRO A 79 -13.67 -2.39 6.81
CA PRO A 79 -14.08 -1.17 6.13
C PRO A 79 -15.19 -0.45 6.88
N ILE A 80 -14.90 0.77 7.36
CA ILE A 80 -15.85 1.55 8.15
C ILE A 80 -17.13 1.84 7.38
N GLY A 81 -17.11 1.85 6.05
CA GLY A 81 -18.31 1.97 5.23
C GLY A 81 -19.35 0.87 5.52
N ILE A 82 -18.91 -0.33 5.89
CA ILE A 82 -19.78 -1.46 6.28
C ILE A 82 -20.32 -1.26 7.70
N ILE A 83 -19.47 -0.81 8.63
CA ILE A 83 -19.83 -0.69 10.05
C ILE A 83 -20.79 0.48 10.26
N ALA A 84 -20.44 1.64 9.72
CA ALA A 84 -21.18 2.88 9.92
C ALA A 84 -22.50 2.93 9.13
N ALA A 85 -22.65 2.10 8.08
CA ALA A 85 -23.91 1.96 7.33
C ALA A 85 -25.12 1.52 8.18
N ALA A 86 -24.89 0.98 9.38
CA ALA A 86 -25.94 0.65 10.34
C ALA A 86 -26.49 1.86 11.11
N THR A 87 -25.86 3.02 10.99
CA THR A 87 -26.21 4.25 11.71
C THR A 87 -26.96 5.24 10.81
N PRO A 88 -27.76 6.15 11.39
CA PRO A 88 -28.43 7.21 10.63
C PRO A 88 -27.53 8.45 10.38
N ASP A 89 -26.24 8.36 10.67
CA ASP A 89 -25.31 9.49 10.57
C ASP A 89 -25.17 9.97 9.11
N THR A 90 -24.97 11.27 8.93
CA THR A 90 -24.79 11.90 7.61
C THR A 90 -23.33 12.12 7.23
N ASP A 91 -22.40 11.88 8.17
CA ASP A 91 -20.96 11.85 7.98
C ASP A 91 -20.35 10.82 8.94
N TYR A 92 -19.15 10.31 8.62
CA TYR A 92 -18.46 9.31 9.43
C TYR A 92 -17.15 9.83 10.04
N VAL A 93 -16.99 11.15 10.16
CA VAL A 93 -15.78 11.76 10.77
C VAL A 93 -15.60 11.31 12.21
N LYS A 94 -16.71 11.09 12.94
CA LYS A 94 -16.71 10.53 14.30
C LYS A 94 -16.03 9.16 14.39
N PHE A 95 -16.26 8.29 13.41
CA PHE A 95 -15.60 6.99 13.34
C PHE A 95 -14.10 7.15 13.11
N ALA A 96 -13.70 8.04 12.19
CA ALA A 96 -12.28 8.33 11.96
C ALA A 96 -11.59 8.84 13.24
N LYS A 97 -12.19 9.79 13.97
CA LYS A 97 -11.67 10.27 15.26
C LYS A 97 -11.53 9.17 16.30
N THR A 98 -12.47 8.24 16.32
CA THR A 98 -12.44 7.08 17.22
C THR A 98 -11.27 6.15 16.90
N LEU A 99 -11.05 5.87 15.61
CA LEU A 99 -9.90 5.08 15.15
C LEU A 99 -8.58 5.78 15.49
N ASP A 100 -8.49 7.09 15.27
CA ASP A 100 -7.30 7.89 15.59
C ASP A 100 -6.99 7.88 17.10
N LYS A 101 -8.03 8.04 17.94
CA LYS A 101 -7.91 7.91 19.39
C LYS A 101 -7.44 6.52 19.81
N ALA A 102 -7.94 5.46 19.17
CA ALA A 102 -7.50 4.10 19.44
C ALA A 102 -6.03 3.90 19.04
N ALA A 103 -5.64 4.36 17.84
CA ALA A 103 -4.26 4.30 17.35
C ALA A 103 -3.27 5.01 18.29
N LYS A 104 -3.62 6.22 18.75
CA LYS A 104 -2.86 6.98 19.75
C LYS A 104 -2.72 6.24 21.07
N ALA A 105 -3.78 5.59 21.53
CA ALA A 105 -3.79 4.88 22.81
C ALA A 105 -2.88 3.63 22.79
N VAL A 106 -2.79 2.92 21.67
CA VAL A 106 -1.93 1.74 21.52
C VAL A 106 -0.52 2.05 21.02
N GLY A 107 -0.29 3.26 20.50
CA GLY A 107 1.03 3.72 20.03
C GLY A 107 1.45 3.21 18.65
N VAL A 108 0.50 2.86 17.77
CA VAL A 108 0.81 2.39 16.41
C VAL A 108 1.08 3.54 15.44
N ASN A 109 1.83 3.25 14.36
CA ASN A 109 2.23 4.26 13.38
C ASN A 109 1.09 4.70 12.46
N PHE A 110 0.18 3.79 12.10
CA PHE A 110 -0.96 4.06 11.22
C PHE A 110 -2.08 3.05 11.47
N LEU A 111 -3.31 3.47 11.18
CA LEU A 111 -4.50 2.64 11.23
C LEU A 111 -5.28 2.78 9.93
N GLY A 112 -5.34 1.71 9.15
CA GLY A 112 -6.11 1.61 7.90
C GLY A 112 -7.48 0.98 8.09
N GLY A 113 -8.41 1.26 7.18
CA GLY A 113 -9.76 0.68 7.20
C GLY A 113 -10.87 1.72 7.21
N PHE A 114 -10.55 3.02 7.16
CA PHE A 114 -11.54 4.05 6.81
C PHE A 114 -11.86 3.94 5.31
N SER A 115 -12.53 2.85 4.95
CA SER A 115 -12.55 2.35 3.58
C SER A 115 -13.95 1.99 3.09
N ALA A 116 -14.16 2.10 1.78
CA ALA A 116 -15.38 1.70 1.07
C ALA A 116 -15.04 0.81 -0.13
N LEU A 117 -15.93 -0.13 -0.44
CA LEU A 117 -15.80 -1.08 -1.56
C LEU A 117 -17.01 -0.88 -2.50
N VAL A 118 -16.79 -0.20 -3.62
CA VAL A 118 -17.86 0.33 -4.48
C VAL A 118 -17.78 -0.15 -5.94
N GLU A 119 -17.02 -1.20 -6.22
CA GLU A 119 -16.79 -1.68 -7.58
C GLU A 119 -18.06 -2.13 -8.33
N LYS A 120 -19.13 -2.46 -7.59
CA LYS A 120 -20.44 -2.83 -8.16
C LYS A 120 -21.51 -1.75 -8.03
N GLY A 121 -21.16 -0.57 -7.52
CA GLY A 121 -22.10 0.50 -7.20
C GLY A 121 -22.03 0.88 -5.73
N TYR A 122 -22.80 1.91 -5.36
CA TYR A 122 -22.84 2.41 -3.98
C TYR A 122 -23.95 1.76 -3.17
N GLN A 123 -23.64 1.44 -1.91
CA GLN A 123 -24.62 1.27 -0.85
C GLN A 123 -24.79 2.58 -0.05
N HIS A 124 -25.72 2.54 0.92
CA HIS A 124 -26.07 3.71 1.73
C HIS A 124 -24.85 4.34 2.42
N GLY A 125 -24.01 3.54 3.09
CA GLY A 125 -22.85 4.05 3.81
C GLY A 125 -21.66 4.44 2.93
N ASP A 126 -21.56 3.92 1.70
CA ASP A 126 -20.35 4.11 0.90
C ASP A 126 -20.16 5.57 0.48
N LYS A 127 -21.24 6.24 0.03
CA LYS A 127 -21.16 7.66 -0.35
C LYS A 127 -20.81 8.54 0.85
N ILE A 128 -21.49 8.32 1.96
CA ILE A 128 -21.28 9.07 3.21
C ILE A 128 -19.82 8.93 3.67
N LEU A 129 -19.26 7.72 3.63
CA LEU A 129 -17.86 7.50 3.96
C LEU A 129 -16.93 8.26 3.01
N ILE A 130 -17.13 8.11 1.70
CA ILE A 130 -16.27 8.74 0.68
C ILE A 130 -16.31 10.27 0.81
N ASP A 131 -17.50 10.84 0.99
CA ASP A 131 -17.70 12.29 1.20
C ASP A 131 -17.06 12.77 2.53
N SER A 132 -16.92 11.89 3.51
CA SER A 132 -16.29 12.21 4.80
C SER A 132 -14.75 12.20 4.76
N ILE A 133 -14.14 11.61 3.72
CA ILE A 133 -12.67 11.42 3.64
C ILE A 133 -11.88 12.74 3.80
N PRO A 134 -12.20 13.83 3.08
CA PRO A 134 -11.40 15.06 3.16
C PRO A 134 -11.31 15.59 4.60
N GLN A 135 -12.45 15.67 5.28
CA GLN A 135 -12.52 16.14 6.66
C GLN A 135 -11.90 15.14 7.65
N ALA A 136 -12.20 13.84 7.49
CA ALA A 136 -11.65 12.79 8.35
C ALA A 136 -10.12 12.78 8.34
N LEU A 137 -9.49 12.89 7.16
CA LEU A 137 -8.03 12.86 7.04
C LEU A 137 -7.36 14.17 7.46
N ALA A 138 -8.09 15.29 7.45
CA ALA A 138 -7.62 16.58 7.97
C ALA A 138 -7.69 16.66 9.50
N GLU A 139 -8.67 15.98 10.13
CA GLU A 139 -8.90 16.02 11.57
C GLU A 139 -8.32 14.81 12.34
N THR A 140 -7.56 13.95 11.66
CA THR A 140 -6.88 12.79 12.27
C THR A 140 -5.43 12.73 11.84
N ASP A 141 -4.59 12.12 12.69
CA ASP A 141 -3.15 12.04 12.44
C ASP A 141 -2.80 10.71 11.77
N PHE A 142 -3.30 9.60 12.32
CA PHE A 142 -2.84 8.24 12.00
C PHE A 142 -3.79 7.42 11.13
N VAL A 143 -5.01 7.91 10.90
CA VAL A 143 -6.01 7.19 10.11
C VAL A 143 -5.70 7.30 8.63
N CYS A 144 -5.80 6.16 7.94
CA CYS A 144 -5.68 6.04 6.51
C CYS A 144 -6.99 5.57 5.89
N ALA A 145 -7.28 6.08 4.70
CA ALA A 145 -8.49 5.81 3.95
C ALA A 145 -8.21 5.12 2.63
N SER A 146 -9.13 4.26 2.20
CA SER A 146 -9.04 3.64 0.88
C SER A 146 -10.39 3.37 0.23
N VAL A 147 -10.44 3.46 -1.09
CA VAL A 147 -11.69 3.23 -1.84
C VAL A 147 -11.43 2.25 -2.98
N ASN A 148 -12.06 1.08 -2.95
CA ASN A 148 -12.00 0.15 -4.08
C ASN A 148 -13.10 0.48 -5.09
N ILE A 149 -12.72 0.87 -6.30
CA ILE A 149 -13.63 1.35 -7.35
C ILE A 149 -13.85 0.33 -8.48
N GLY A 150 -13.04 -0.73 -8.52
CA GLY A 150 -13.07 -1.70 -9.59
C GLY A 150 -12.63 -3.08 -9.13
N SER A 151 -13.05 -4.10 -9.87
CA SER A 151 -12.46 -5.43 -9.75
C SER A 151 -12.57 -6.16 -11.08
N THR A 152 -11.70 -7.14 -11.34
CA THR A 152 -11.76 -7.92 -12.58
C THR A 152 -13.10 -8.63 -12.73
N ARG A 153 -13.75 -9.01 -11.63
CA ARG A 153 -15.09 -9.62 -11.66
C ARG A 153 -16.21 -8.61 -11.90
N ALA A 154 -16.02 -7.34 -11.55
CA ALA A 154 -17.04 -6.31 -11.66
C ALA A 154 -16.83 -5.37 -12.86
N GLY A 155 -15.63 -5.22 -13.39
CA GLY A 155 -15.25 -4.06 -14.18
C GLY A 155 -14.98 -2.85 -13.28
N ILE A 156 -15.22 -1.64 -13.79
CA ILE A 156 -14.84 -0.38 -13.12
C ILE A 156 -16.08 0.49 -12.94
N ASN A 157 -16.35 0.92 -11.72
CA ASN A 157 -17.40 1.88 -11.42
C ASN A 157 -16.93 3.30 -11.73
N MET A 158 -17.30 3.82 -12.90
CA MET A 158 -16.88 5.15 -13.37
C MET A 158 -17.58 6.28 -12.61
N ASP A 159 -18.75 6.04 -12.03
CA ASP A 159 -19.37 7.01 -11.11
C ASP A 159 -18.51 7.17 -9.84
N ALA A 160 -17.88 6.09 -9.37
CA ALA A 160 -16.94 6.15 -8.26
C ALA A 160 -15.60 6.77 -8.65
N VAL A 161 -15.08 6.49 -9.85
CA VAL A 161 -13.88 7.14 -10.39
C VAL A 161 -14.04 8.67 -10.44
N ALA A 162 -15.15 9.14 -11.02
CA ALA A 162 -15.44 10.57 -11.10
C ALA A 162 -15.57 11.21 -9.71
N HIS A 163 -16.18 10.48 -8.79
CA HIS A 163 -16.34 10.92 -7.41
C HIS A 163 -14.98 11.01 -6.69
N THR A 164 -14.18 9.96 -6.72
CA THR A 164 -12.88 9.93 -6.03
C THR A 164 -11.89 10.94 -6.59
N GLY A 165 -11.93 11.26 -7.89
CA GLY A 165 -11.14 12.35 -8.45
C GLY A 165 -11.44 13.73 -7.83
N ARG A 166 -12.70 14.00 -7.47
CA ARG A 166 -13.08 15.19 -6.70
C ARG A 166 -12.60 15.11 -5.25
N ILE A 167 -12.82 13.96 -4.60
CA ILE A 167 -12.41 13.73 -3.21
C ILE A 167 -10.90 13.88 -3.02
N VAL A 168 -10.07 13.42 -3.97
CA VAL A 168 -8.61 13.64 -3.92
C VAL A 168 -8.29 15.13 -3.92
N LYS A 169 -8.98 15.94 -4.75
CA LYS A 169 -8.76 17.38 -4.79
C LYS A 169 -9.24 18.07 -3.50
N GLU A 170 -10.44 17.73 -3.03
CA GLU A 170 -11.00 18.23 -1.78
C GLU A 170 -10.14 17.84 -0.57
N THR A 171 -9.55 16.64 -0.57
CA THR A 171 -8.63 16.17 0.46
C THR A 171 -7.33 16.96 0.45
N ALA A 172 -6.76 17.21 -0.73
CA ALA A 172 -5.59 18.08 -0.87
C ALA A 172 -5.91 19.50 -0.40
N GLU A 173 -7.14 19.97 -0.65
CA GLU A 173 -7.67 21.25 -0.16
C GLU A 173 -7.80 21.34 1.36
N ALA A 174 -8.22 20.25 2.01
CA ALA A 174 -8.40 20.20 3.45
C ALA A 174 -7.11 19.95 4.25
N SER A 175 -6.13 19.24 3.69
CA SER A 175 -4.90 18.84 4.41
C SER A 175 -3.72 18.61 3.48
N ASP A 176 -2.54 19.13 3.85
CA ASP A 176 -1.31 18.97 3.08
C ASP A 176 -0.81 17.51 3.05
N LEU A 177 -1.17 16.70 4.06
CA LEU A 177 -0.82 15.28 4.16
C LEU A 177 -2.01 14.34 3.92
N GLY A 178 -3.21 14.88 3.72
CA GLY A 178 -4.43 14.08 3.57
C GLY A 178 -4.32 13.08 2.42
N CYS A 179 -3.88 13.54 1.24
CA CYS A 179 -3.73 12.68 0.06
C CYS A 179 -2.64 11.61 0.21
N ALA A 180 -1.64 11.83 1.07
CA ALA A 180 -0.64 10.80 1.36
C ALA A 180 -1.23 9.63 2.18
N LYS A 181 -2.37 9.84 2.84
CA LYS A 181 -3.15 8.87 3.62
C LYS A 181 -4.39 8.33 2.88
N LEU A 182 -4.57 8.64 1.59
CA LEU A 182 -5.70 8.22 0.77
C LEU A 182 -5.24 7.38 -0.42
N VAL A 183 -5.80 6.19 -0.58
CA VAL A 183 -5.50 5.31 -1.74
C VAL A 183 -6.77 4.89 -2.46
N ILE A 184 -6.78 5.02 -3.78
CA ILE A 184 -7.88 4.51 -4.62
C ILE A 184 -7.44 3.21 -5.28
N PHE A 185 -8.20 2.14 -5.13
CA PHE A 185 -7.85 0.80 -5.61
C PHE A 185 -8.74 0.31 -6.74
N ALA A 186 -8.17 -0.56 -7.57
CA ALA A 186 -8.90 -1.63 -8.24
C ALA A 186 -8.34 -2.99 -7.80
N ASN A 187 -9.21 -4.00 -7.68
CA ASN A 187 -8.86 -5.33 -7.17
C ASN A 187 -8.17 -5.28 -5.79
N ALA A 188 -8.68 -4.46 -4.86
CA ALA A 188 -8.16 -4.44 -3.51
C ALA A 188 -8.21 -5.83 -2.87
N VAL A 189 -7.17 -6.17 -2.10
CA VAL A 189 -7.04 -7.45 -1.40
C VAL A 189 -7.47 -7.29 0.06
N GLU A 190 -8.13 -8.30 0.60
CA GLU A 190 -8.76 -8.30 1.93
C GLU A 190 -7.79 -8.41 3.12
N ASP A 191 -6.58 -8.90 2.91
CA ASP A 191 -5.57 -9.18 3.95
C ASP A 191 -4.33 -8.25 3.85
N ASN A 192 -4.47 -7.15 3.12
CA ASN A 192 -3.36 -6.30 2.71
C ASN A 192 -2.74 -5.49 3.88
N PRO A 193 -1.43 -5.66 4.19
CA PRO A 193 -0.74 -4.86 5.20
C PRO A 193 -0.17 -3.52 4.68
N PHE A 194 -0.31 -3.22 3.38
CA PHE A 194 0.19 -1.99 2.75
C PHE A 194 -0.62 -0.75 3.15
N MET A 195 0.06 0.19 3.78
CA MET A 195 -0.50 1.49 4.18
C MET A 195 -0.17 2.56 3.13
N ALA A 196 -1.07 3.48 2.77
CA ALA A 196 -2.35 3.85 3.39
C ALA A 196 -3.56 2.99 3.01
N GLY A 197 -3.37 1.96 2.18
CA GLY A 197 -4.47 1.20 1.59
C GLY A 197 -5.12 0.10 2.45
N ALA A 198 -4.48 -0.28 3.56
CA ALA A 198 -4.83 -1.47 4.32
C ALA A 198 -6.25 -1.42 4.90
N PHE A 199 -6.97 -2.52 4.82
CA PHE A 199 -8.19 -2.80 5.58
C PHE A 199 -8.22 -4.29 5.93
N HIS A 200 -9.09 -4.67 6.86
CA HIS A 200 -9.27 -6.06 7.28
C HIS A 200 -10.57 -6.60 6.69
N GLY A 201 -10.47 -7.47 5.70
CA GLY A 201 -11.63 -7.98 4.96
C GLY A 201 -12.62 -8.74 5.82
N VAL A 202 -13.86 -8.83 5.34
CA VAL A 202 -14.94 -9.51 6.08
C VAL A 202 -14.81 -11.03 6.07
N GLY A 203 -14.02 -11.59 5.15
CA GLY A 203 -13.72 -13.03 5.10
C GLY A 203 -12.59 -13.46 6.04
N GLU A 204 -11.84 -12.51 6.61
CA GLU A 204 -10.72 -12.78 7.50
C GLU A 204 -11.17 -13.18 8.91
N ALA A 205 -10.26 -13.77 9.69
CA ALA A 205 -10.53 -14.11 11.09
C ALA A 205 -10.78 -12.87 11.97
N ASP A 206 -11.27 -13.06 13.20
CA ASP A 206 -11.54 -11.94 14.12
C ASP A 206 -10.32 -11.03 14.37
N CYS A 207 -9.13 -11.63 14.43
CA CYS A 207 -7.86 -10.94 14.57
C CYS A 207 -6.75 -11.75 13.91
N VAL A 208 -5.85 -11.11 13.17
CA VAL A 208 -4.69 -11.75 12.52
C VAL A 208 -3.44 -10.86 12.58
N ILE A 209 -2.26 -11.48 12.51
CA ILE A 209 -0.98 -10.79 12.34
C ILE A 209 -0.45 -11.01 10.93
N ASN A 210 -0.30 -9.92 10.18
CA ASN A 210 0.35 -9.90 8.87
C ASN A 210 1.71 -9.20 9.00
N VAL A 211 2.70 -9.65 8.23
CA VAL A 211 4.04 -9.06 8.24
C VAL A 211 4.42 -8.63 6.84
N GLY A 212 4.88 -7.39 6.70
CA GLY A 212 5.50 -6.89 5.47
C GLY A 212 7.00 -6.82 5.66
N VAL A 213 7.74 -7.42 4.72
CA VAL A 213 9.21 -7.36 4.70
C VAL A 213 9.69 -6.19 3.85
N SER A 214 10.94 -5.76 4.05
CA SER A 214 11.68 -4.90 3.14
C SER A 214 12.92 -5.65 2.63
N GLY A 215 13.57 -5.11 1.59
CA GLY A 215 14.75 -5.75 1.02
C GLY A 215 15.39 -5.18 -0.25
N PRO A 216 15.00 -4.01 -0.83
CA PRO A 216 15.69 -3.48 -2.01
C PRO A 216 17.21 -3.38 -1.82
N GLY A 217 17.67 -2.83 -0.69
CA GLY A 217 19.11 -2.72 -0.41
C GLY A 217 19.86 -4.06 -0.38
N VAL A 218 19.20 -5.13 0.10
CA VAL A 218 19.78 -6.48 0.16
C VAL A 218 19.87 -7.08 -1.24
N VAL A 219 18.81 -6.94 -2.03
CA VAL A 219 18.79 -7.40 -3.43
C VAL A 219 19.86 -6.69 -4.25
N LYS A 220 20.02 -5.37 -4.06
CA LYS A 220 21.08 -4.60 -4.73
C LYS A 220 22.47 -5.17 -4.42
N ARG A 221 22.81 -5.36 -3.14
CA ARG A 221 24.11 -5.93 -2.71
C ARG A 221 24.34 -7.34 -3.27
N ALA A 222 23.29 -8.14 -3.40
CA ALA A 222 23.38 -9.46 -4.00
C ALA A 222 23.71 -9.37 -5.51
N LEU A 223 23.11 -8.40 -6.21
CA LEU A 223 23.35 -8.17 -7.64
C LEU A 223 24.75 -7.61 -7.94
N GLU A 224 25.31 -6.77 -7.06
CA GLU A 224 26.68 -6.25 -7.17
C GLU A 224 27.72 -7.38 -7.27
N LYS A 225 27.43 -8.57 -6.72
CA LYS A 225 28.30 -9.77 -6.75
C LYS A 225 28.25 -10.52 -8.08
N VAL A 226 27.29 -10.25 -8.95
CA VAL A 226 27.07 -10.95 -10.25
C VAL A 226 27.01 -9.97 -11.42
N LYS A 227 27.71 -8.84 -11.31
CA LYS A 227 27.72 -7.81 -12.36
C LYS A 227 28.28 -8.35 -13.68
N GLY A 228 27.50 -8.22 -14.74
CA GLY A 228 27.86 -8.69 -16.10
C GLY A 228 27.52 -10.15 -16.39
N GLU A 229 26.97 -10.89 -15.42
CA GLU A 229 26.48 -12.25 -15.62
C GLU A 229 25.17 -12.28 -16.43
N SER A 230 24.72 -13.47 -16.85
CA SER A 230 23.50 -13.63 -17.63
C SER A 230 22.22 -13.36 -16.82
N PHE A 231 21.11 -13.09 -17.51
CA PHE A 231 19.80 -12.91 -16.85
C PHE A 231 19.35 -14.12 -16.04
N ASP A 232 19.77 -15.33 -16.40
CA ASP A 232 19.48 -16.55 -15.63
C ASP A 232 20.11 -16.47 -14.23
N VAL A 233 21.37 -16.00 -14.16
CA VAL A 233 22.08 -15.79 -12.90
C VAL A 233 21.45 -14.67 -12.09
N VAL A 234 21.14 -13.54 -12.73
CA VAL A 234 20.45 -12.39 -12.09
C VAL A 234 19.13 -12.82 -11.46
N ALA A 235 18.28 -13.52 -12.22
CA ALA A 235 16.98 -13.99 -11.73
C ALA A 235 17.13 -14.98 -10.56
N GLU A 236 18.12 -15.89 -10.63
CA GLU A 236 18.39 -16.84 -9.55
C GLU A 236 18.83 -16.14 -8.26
N VAL A 237 19.72 -15.15 -8.36
CA VAL A 237 20.19 -14.36 -7.21
C VAL A 237 19.06 -13.59 -6.55
N VAL A 238 18.21 -12.91 -7.34
CA VAL A 238 17.03 -12.21 -6.81
C VAL A 238 16.09 -13.19 -6.11
N LYS A 239 15.81 -14.34 -6.73
CA LYS A 239 14.93 -15.38 -6.17
C LYS A 239 15.45 -15.93 -4.85
N GLN A 240 16.74 -16.26 -4.77
CA GLN A 240 17.36 -16.74 -3.53
C GLN A 240 17.35 -15.68 -2.44
N THR A 241 17.60 -14.43 -2.79
CA THR A 241 17.57 -13.31 -1.84
C THR A 241 16.15 -13.08 -1.30
N ALA A 242 15.14 -13.05 -2.18
CA ALA A 242 13.74 -12.95 -1.80
C ALA A 242 13.29 -14.11 -0.89
N PHE A 243 13.74 -15.34 -1.15
CA PHE A 243 13.48 -16.48 -0.26
C PHE A 243 13.98 -16.22 1.17
N LYS A 244 15.21 -15.71 1.33
CA LYS A 244 15.80 -15.41 2.65
C LYS A 244 15.03 -14.32 3.39
N ILE A 245 14.74 -13.22 2.69
CA ILE A 245 13.93 -12.09 3.23
C ILE A 245 12.57 -12.62 3.73
N THR A 246 11.92 -13.46 2.94
CA THR A 246 10.61 -14.02 3.26
C THR A 246 10.65 -14.95 4.48
N ARG A 247 11.71 -15.77 4.61
CA ARG A 247 11.90 -16.65 5.77
C ARG A 247 12.03 -15.85 7.07
N MET A 248 12.75 -14.73 7.03
CA MET A 248 12.81 -13.81 8.16
C MET A 248 11.43 -13.25 8.50
N GLY A 249 10.68 -12.76 7.50
CA GLY A 249 9.31 -12.26 7.69
C GLY A 249 8.38 -13.30 8.33
N GLN A 250 8.47 -14.55 7.88
CA GLN A 250 7.73 -15.67 8.44
C GLN A 250 8.12 -15.95 9.90
N MET A 251 9.42 -15.95 10.22
CA MET A 251 9.91 -16.14 11.57
C MET A 251 9.37 -15.06 12.52
N VAL A 252 9.51 -13.78 12.15
CA VAL A 252 9.01 -12.65 12.95
C VAL A 252 7.50 -12.72 13.14
N GLY A 253 6.75 -12.99 12.06
CA GLY A 253 5.30 -13.12 12.12
C GLY A 253 4.83 -14.24 13.05
N LYS A 254 5.53 -15.38 13.04
CA LYS A 254 5.22 -16.49 13.94
C LYS A 254 5.50 -16.16 15.40
N ILE A 255 6.63 -15.51 15.69
CA ILE A 255 6.98 -15.10 17.06
C ILE A 255 5.98 -14.07 17.58
N ALA A 256 5.62 -13.08 16.75
CA ALA A 256 4.61 -12.08 17.10
C ALA A 256 3.24 -12.74 17.36
N SER A 257 2.84 -13.68 16.50
CA SER A 257 1.61 -14.46 16.65
C SER A 257 1.57 -15.24 17.96
N GLU A 258 2.64 -15.96 18.32
CA GLU A 258 2.73 -16.71 19.57
C GLU A 258 2.72 -15.79 20.81
N ARG A 259 3.41 -14.65 20.77
CA ARG A 259 3.48 -13.71 21.91
C ARG A 259 2.19 -12.93 22.12
N LEU A 260 1.46 -12.63 21.05
CA LEU A 260 0.19 -11.89 21.10
C LEU A 260 -1.02 -12.81 21.27
N ASP A 261 -0.86 -14.13 21.14
CA ASP A 261 -1.95 -15.10 21.10
C ASP A 261 -2.98 -14.77 20.00
N VAL A 262 -2.47 -14.41 18.82
CA VAL A 262 -3.26 -14.03 17.64
C VAL A 262 -2.77 -14.85 16.44
N PRO A 263 -3.66 -15.45 15.63
CA PRO A 263 -3.27 -16.21 14.45
C PRO A 263 -2.36 -15.43 13.49
N PHE A 264 -1.34 -16.10 12.97
CA PHE A 264 -0.55 -15.57 11.87
C PHE A 264 -1.34 -15.65 10.57
N GLY A 265 -1.43 -14.53 9.86
CA GLY A 265 -2.04 -14.42 8.54
C GLY A 265 -1.00 -14.64 7.45
N ILE A 266 -0.58 -13.56 6.78
CA ILE A 266 0.30 -13.63 5.61
C ILE A 266 1.64 -12.92 5.79
N VAL A 267 2.61 -13.32 4.96
CA VAL A 267 3.80 -12.52 4.66
C VAL A 267 3.57 -11.78 3.32
N ASP A 268 3.68 -10.46 3.34
CA ASP A 268 3.68 -9.62 2.15
C ASP A 268 5.11 -9.43 1.65
N LEU A 269 5.39 -9.92 0.44
CA LEU A 269 6.72 -10.08 -0.17
C LEU A 269 7.29 -8.81 -0.81
N SER A 270 6.87 -7.66 -0.32
CA SER A 270 7.02 -6.44 -1.07
C SER A 270 8.42 -5.84 -0.93
N LEU A 271 9.16 -5.75 -2.05
CA LEU A 271 10.38 -4.94 -2.10
C LEU A 271 9.95 -3.49 -2.13
N ALA A 272 9.85 -2.89 -0.95
CA ALA A 272 9.48 -1.51 -0.78
C ALA A 272 10.66 -0.70 -0.28
N PRO A 273 11.00 0.41 -0.97
CA PRO A 273 12.07 1.28 -0.54
C PRO A 273 11.67 2.04 0.73
N THR A 274 12.68 2.59 1.38
CA THR A 274 12.52 3.56 2.46
C THR A 274 13.29 4.81 2.09
N PRO A 275 13.00 5.97 2.71
CA PRO A 275 13.81 7.18 2.53
C PRO A 275 15.29 7.04 2.97
N ALA A 276 15.70 5.87 3.49
CA ALA A 276 17.06 5.59 3.90
C ALA A 276 18.00 5.42 2.70
N VAL A 277 19.23 5.92 2.86
CA VAL A 277 20.25 5.83 1.81
C VAL A 277 20.61 4.37 1.55
N GLY A 278 20.55 3.96 0.28
CA GLY A 278 20.90 2.61 -0.16
C GLY A 278 19.74 1.63 -0.23
N ASP A 279 18.52 2.05 0.13
CA ASP A 279 17.32 1.22 0.04
C ASP A 279 16.37 1.73 -1.05
N SER A 280 16.66 1.33 -2.30
CA SER A 280 16.00 1.87 -3.51
C SER A 280 15.77 0.76 -4.53
N VAL A 281 14.55 0.67 -5.02
CA VAL A 281 14.18 -0.21 -6.14
C VAL A 281 14.75 0.35 -7.44
N ALA A 282 14.80 1.68 -7.61
CA ALA A 282 15.45 2.29 -8.78
C ALA A 282 16.92 1.85 -8.91
N HIS A 283 17.69 1.91 -7.82
CA HIS A 283 19.09 1.46 -7.84
C HIS A 283 19.24 -0.05 -8.05
N VAL A 284 18.26 -0.87 -7.66
CA VAL A 284 18.24 -2.30 -8.00
C VAL A 284 18.09 -2.47 -9.52
N LEU A 285 17.17 -1.73 -10.16
CA LEU A 285 16.96 -1.80 -11.61
C LEU A 285 18.18 -1.31 -12.39
N GLU A 286 18.87 -0.28 -11.88
CA GLU A 286 20.13 0.21 -12.44
C GLU A 286 21.25 -0.83 -12.29
N GLU A 287 21.36 -1.50 -11.14
CA GLU A 287 22.37 -2.55 -10.93
C GLU A 287 22.13 -3.79 -11.80
N ILE A 288 20.88 -4.08 -12.18
CA ILE A 288 20.57 -5.11 -13.20
C ILE A 288 21.24 -4.78 -14.55
N GLY A 289 21.51 -3.50 -14.83
CA GLY A 289 22.27 -3.07 -16.01
C GLY A 289 21.71 -1.85 -16.73
N LEU A 290 20.86 -1.05 -16.10
CA LEU A 290 20.33 0.20 -16.66
C LEU A 290 21.18 1.38 -16.21
N GLU A 291 21.37 2.37 -17.09
CA GLU A 291 22.06 3.62 -16.72
C GLU A 291 21.23 4.47 -15.75
N THR A 292 19.92 4.54 -15.97
CA THR A 292 18.98 5.29 -15.12
C THR A 292 17.60 4.66 -15.21
N VAL A 293 16.89 4.55 -14.08
CA VAL A 293 15.50 4.12 -14.09
C VAL A 293 14.63 5.03 -14.97
N GLY A 294 13.69 4.44 -15.70
CA GLY A 294 12.81 5.12 -16.66
C GLY A 294 13.27 5.00 -18.12
N THR A 295 14.54 4.66 -18.37
CA THR A 295 15.04 4.39 -19.72
C THR A 295 14.42 3.12 -20.35
N HIS A 296 14.69 2.89 -21.64
CA HIS A 296 14.30 1.66 -22.33
C HIS A 296 14.89 0.43 -21.64
N GLY A 297 14.08 -0.61 -21.44
CA GLY A 297 14.47 -1.80 -20.67
C GLY A 297 14.00 -1.78 -19.21
N THR A 298 13.71 -0.61 -18.61
CA THR A 298 13.22 -0.50 -17.22
C THR A 298 12.04 -1.42 -16.90
N THR A 299 11.03 -1.45 -17.78
CA THR A 299 9.84 -2.28 -17.59
C THR A 299 10.17 -3.78 -17.63
N ALA A 300 11.14 -4.20 -18.46
CA ALA A 300 11.57 -5.58 -18.55
C ALA A 300 12.40 -6.00 -17.32
N ALA A 301 13.32 -5.14 -16.87
CA ALA A 301 14.09 -5.35 -15.65
C ALA A 301 13.17 -5.47 -14.41
N LEU A 302 12.17 -4.59 -14.31
CA LEU A 302 11.20 -4.63 -13.22
C LEU A 302 10.29 -5.87 -13.31
N ALA A 303 9.93 -6.34 -14.51
CA ALA A 303 9.21 -7.59 -14.67
C ALA A 303 10.02 -8.80 -14.18
N LEU A 304 11.31 -8.87 -14.52
CA LEU A 304 12.23 -9.90 -14.01
C LEU A 304 12.33 -9.84 -12.48
N LEU A 305 12.54 -8.65 -11.92
CA LEU A 305 12.63 -8.43 -10.48
C LEU A 305 11.36 -8.92 -9.77
N ASN A 306 10.19 -8.49 -10.25
CA ASN A 306 8.91 -8.84 -9.62
C ASN A 306 8.62 -10.35 -9.69
N ASP A 307 8.86 -10.98 -10.84
CA ASP A 307 8.66 -12.42 -11.02
C ASP A 307 9.62 -13.25 -10.15
N ALA A 308 10.89 -12.89 -10.11
CA ALA A 308 11.90 -13.57 -9.29
C ALA A 308 11.60 -13.43 -7.79
N VAL A 309 11.17 -12.24 -7.34
CA VAL A 309 10.76 -11.99 -5.94
C VAL A 309 9.56 -12.87 -5.56
N LYS A 310 8.52 -12.90 -6.40
CA LYS A 310 7.33 -13.73 -6.18
C LYS A 310 7.69 -15.21 -6.09
N LYS A 311 8.53 -15.72 -7.03
CA LYS A 311 9.00 -17.11 -7.01
C LYS A 311 9.80 -17.44 -5.75
N GLY A 312 10.67 -16.55 -5.32
CA GLY A 312 11.47 -16.72 -4.10
C GLY A 312 10.60 -16.78 -2.84
N GLY A 313 9.63 -15.87 -2.73
CA GLY A 313 8.77 -15.80 -1.55
C GLY A 313 7.75 -16.93 -1.46
N VAL A 314 7.14 -17.37 -2.57
CA VAL A 314 6.24 -18.54 -2.57
C VAL A 314 6.97 -19.83 -2.19
N MET A 315 8.28 -19.93 -2.47
CA MET A 315 9.10 -21.05 -2.02
C MET A 315 9.37 -21.02 -0.50
N ALA A 316 9.33 -19.84 0.12
CA ALA A 316 9.65 -19.66 1.54
C ALA A 316 8.43 -19.79 2.47
N CYS A 317 7.24 -19.34 2.06
CA CYS A 317 6.07 -19.31 2.94
C CYS A 317 4.83 -19.93 2.28
N ASN A 318 4.04 -20.66 3.06
CA ASN A 318 2.78 -21.25 2.60
C ASN A 318 1.62 -20.23 2.55
N HIS A 319 1.75 -19.11 3.28
CA HIS A 319 0.74 -18.05 3.38
C HIS A 319 1.37 -16.73 2.91
N VAL A 320 1.51 -16.62 1.59
CA VAL A 320 1.91 -15.39 0.91
C VAL A 320 0.63 -14.67 0.45
N GLY A 321 0.52 -13.38 0.76
CA GLY A 321 -0.68 -12.58 0.49
C GLY A 321 -0.37 -11.10 0.33
N GLY A 322 -1.39 -10.25 0.46
CA GLY A 322 -1.27 -8.81 0.24
C GLY A 322 -0.91 -8.44 -1.20
N LEU A 323 -0.28 -7.28 -1.39
CA LEU A 323 0.08 -6.79 -2.72
C LEU A 323 1.29 -7.53 -3.31
N SER A 324 2.24 -8.04 -2.49
CA SER A 324 3.41 -8.84 -2.87
C SER A 324 4.06 -8.49 -4.21
N GLY A 325 5.13 -7.69 -4.20
CA GLY A 325 5.92 -7.40 -5.41
C GLY A 325 6.88 -6.24 -5.24
N ALA A 326 7.42 -5.72 -6.35
CA ALA A 326 8.23 -4.50 -6.31
C ALA A 326 7.33 -3.25 -6.21
N PHE A 327 7.64 -2.37 -5.26
CA PHE A 327 6.93 -1.12 -5.00
C PHE A 327 7.75 0.03 -5.55
N ILE A 328 7.09 0.98 -6.22
CA ILE A 328 7.75 2.12 -6.86
C ILE A 328 7.18 3.47 -6.39
N PRO A 329 7.05 3.71 -5.07
CA PRO A 329 6.60 5.01 -4.56
C PRO A 329 7.65 6.08 -4.89
N VAL A 330 7.26 7.11 -5.64
CA VAL A 330 8.20 8.16 -6.07
C VAL A 330 8.75 8.90 -4.85
N SER A 331 7.93 9.19 -3.84
CA SER A 331 8.39 10.01 -2.70
C SER A 331 9.32 9.29 -1.71
N GLU A 332 9.31 7.96 -1.71
CA GLU A 332 10.04 7.13 -0.73
C GLU A 332 11.33 6.53 -1.34
N ASP A 333 11.52 6.60 -2.67
CA ASP A 333 12.68 6.03 -3.37
C ASP A 333 13.59 7.11 -3.94
N ALA A 334 14.79 7.25 -3.36
CA ALA A 334 15.75 8.26 -3.77
C ALA A 334 16.12 8.20 -5.27
N GLY A 335 16.31 7.00 -5.83
CA GLY A 335 16.65 6.84 -7.24
C GLY A 335 15.48 7.17 -8.16
N MET A 336 14.23 6.95 -7.72
CA MET A 336 13.05 7.41 -8.48
C MET A 336 12.97 8.94 -8.49
N ILE A 337 13.20 9.60 -7.35
CA ILE A 337 13.24 11.07 -7.25
C ILE A 337 14.30 11.64 -8.20
N ASP A 338 15.50 11.08 -8.20
CA ASP A 338 16.59 11.52 -9.06
C ASP A 338 16.26 11.35 -10.54
N ALA A 339 15.61 10.24 -10.91
CA ALA A 339 15.16 9.97 -12.27
C ALA A 339 14.00 10.87 -12.73
N VAL A 340 13.12 11.29 -11.82
CA VAL A 340 12.13 12.32 -12.14
C VAL A 340 12.81 13.67 -12.36
N ASN A 341 13.73 14.05 -11.48
CA ASN A 341 14.43 15.34 -11.55
C ASN A 341 15.30 15.49 -12.80
N ASN A 342 15.96 14.40 -13.23
CA ASN A 342 16.77 14.41 -14.45
C ASN A 342 15.94 14.20 -15.73
N GLY A 343 14.63 13.93 -15.60
CA GLY A 343 13.68 13.78 -16.70
C GLY A 343 13.66 12.40 -17.36
N SER A 344 14.35 11.39 -16.82
CA SER A 344 14.30 10.02 -17.35
C SER A 344 13.03 9.26 -16.98
N LEU A 345 12.33 9.68 -15.93
CA LEU A 345 11.11 9.04 -15.43
C LEU A 345 9.90 9.98 -15.50
N SER A 346 8.92 9.62 -16.34
CA SER A 346 7.63 10.33 -16.49
C SER A 346 6.47 9.56 -15.84
N ILE A 347 5.30 10.20 -15.70
CA ILE A 347 4.09 9.54 -15.17
C ILE A 347 3.66 8.40 -16.10
N GLU A 348 3.70 8.59 -17.41
CA GLU A 348 3.33 7.56 -18.39
C GLU A 348 4.30 6.37 -18.35
N LYS A 349 5.57 6.63 -18.00
CA LYS A 349 6.55 5.57 -17.79
C LYS A 349 6.25 4.79 -16.50
N LEU A 350 5.86 5.49 -15.43
CA LEU A 350 5.40 4.86 -14.19
C LEU A 350 4.15 4.01 -14.46
N GLU A 351 3.16 4.53 -15.18
CA GLU A 351 1.97 3.80 -15.67
C GLU A 351 2.36 2.56 -16.49
N ALA A 352 3.31 2.67 -17.42
CA ALA A 352 3.80 1.49 -18.14
C ALA A 352 4.49 0.47 -17.22
N MET A 353 5.12 0.91 -16.13
CA MET A 353 5.67 0.04 -15.10
C MET A 353 4.57 -0.57 -14.22
N THR A 354 3.45 0.11 -14.01
CA THR A 354 2.30 -0.44 -13.26
C THR A 354 1.70 -1.65 -13.93
N ALA A 355 1.81 -1.79 -15.26
CA ALA A 355 1.42 -3.01 -15.96
C ALA A 355 2.07 -4.28 -15.38
N ILE A 356 3.29 -4.18 -14.86
CA ILE A 356 4.04 -5.33 -14.32
C ILE A 356 4.36 -5.25 -12.81
N CYS A 357 4.21 -4.10 -12.16
CA CYS A 357 4.44 -3.91 -10.71
C CYS A 357 3.17 -4.21 -9.88
N SER A 358 3.25 -4.34 -8.56
CA SER A 358 2.06 -4.72 -7.75
C SER A 358 1.20 -3.57 -7.25
N VAL A 359 1.67 -2.32 -7.31
CA VAL A 359 1.04 -1.21 -6.59
C VAL A 359 0.27 -0.29 -7.51
N GLY A 360 0.86 0.24 -8.58
CA GLY A 360 0.25 1.32 -9.36
C GLY A 360 1.02 2.64 -9.21
N LEU A 361 0.31 3.76 -9.42
CA LEU A 361 0.82 5.12 -9.23
C LEU A 361 0.79 5.50 -7.75
N ASP A 362 1.91 5.32 -7.04
CA ASP A 362 1.98 5.56 -5.60
C ASP A 362 2.88 6.76 -5.24
N MET A 363 2.41 7.56 -4.29
CA MET A 363 3.08 8.76 -3.78
C MET A 363 3.60 9.71 -4.89
N ILE A 364 2.75 10.01 -5.87
CA ILE A 364 3.09 10.90 -6.99
C ILE A 364 2.57 12.32 -6.73
N ALA A 365 3.46 13.29 -6.69
CA ALA A 365 3.09 14.70 -6.63
C ALA A 365 2.79 15.27 -8.03
N ILE A 366 1.65 15.95 -8.17
CA ILE A 366 1.23 16.61 -9.42
C ILE A 366 0.87 18.08 -9.12
N PRO A 367 0.77 18.96 -10.13
CA PRO A 367 0.39 20.35 -9.91
C PRO A 367 -0.98 20.46 -9.24
N GLY A 368 -1.11 21.31 -8.22
CA GLY A 368 -2.40 21.53 -7.55
C GLY A 368 -3.49 22.10 -8.47
N SER A 369 -3.10 22.69 -9.60
CA SER A 369 -4.01 23.19 -10.64
C SER A 369 -4.66 22.08 -11.47
N THR A 370 -4.18 20.82 -11.38
CA THR A 370 -4.73 19.70 -12.16
C THR A 370 -6.25 19.54 -11.91
N PRO A 371 -7.07 19.44 -12.97
CA PRO A 371 -8.51 19.23 -12.84
C PRO A 371 -8.85 17.90 -12.18
N ALA A 372 -9.97 17.86 -11.44
CA ALA A 372 -10.47 16.61 -10.83
C ALA A 372 -10.80 15.54 -11.89
N SER A 373 -11.21 15.95 -13.09
CA SER A 373 -11.41 15.10 -14.27
C SER A 373 -10.13 14.39 -14.71
N SER A 374 -8.99 15.09 -14.75
CA SER A 374 -7.69 14.48 -15.09
C SER A 374 -7.23 13.51 -14.00
N ILE A 375 -7.43 13.83 -12.72
CA ILE A 375 -7.12 12.90 -11.61
C ILE A 375 -8.00 11.63 -11.73
N ALA A 376 -9.30 11.81 -11.99
CA ALA A 376 -10.23 10.71 -12.22
C ALA A 376 -9.79 9.86 -13.43
N ALA A 377 -9.30 10.47 -14.51
CA ALA A 377 -8.79 9.74 -15.67
C ALA A 377 -7.55 8.91 -15.34
N MET A 378 -6.57 9.46 -14.61
CA MET A 378 -5.41 8.70 -14.13
C MET A 378 -5.84 7.50 -13.26
N ILE A 379 -6.83 7.69 -12.39
CA ILE A 379 -7.42 6.61 -11.60
C ILE A 379 -8.07 5.55 -12.50
N ALA A 380 -8.78 5.98 -13.56
CA ALA A 380 -9.43 5.08 -14.51
C ALA A 380 -8.42 4.24 -15.29
N ASP A 381 -7.32 4.85 -15.76
CA ASP A 381 -6.28 4.18 -16.53
C ASP A 381 -5.58 3.11 -15.68
N GLU A 382 -5.19 3.46 -14.46
CA GLU A 382 -4.63 2.51 -13.50
C GLU A 382 -5.60 1.39 -13.11
N ALA A 383 -6.88 1.73 -12.91
CA ALA A 383 -7.91 0.72 -12.66
C ALA A 383 -8.09 -0.21 -13.86
N ALA A 384 -8.00 0.29 -15.09
CA ALA A 384 -8.08 -0.52 -16.31
C ALA A 384 -6.89 -1.48 -16.43
N ILE A 385 -5.67 -1.02 -16.18
CA ILE A 385 -4.48 -1.88 -16.10
C ILE A 385 -4.69 -2.99 -15.07
N GLY A 386 -5.23 -2.63 -13.89
CA GLY A 386 -5.54 -3.57 -12.82
C GLY A 386 -6.57 -4.64 -13.20
N VAL A 387 -7.74 -4.17 -13.66
CA VAL A 387 -8.90 -4.99 -13.99
C VAL A 387 -8.59 -5.94 -15.14
N ILE A 388 -7.94 -5.48 -16.21
CA ILE A 388 -7.61 -6.32 -17.38
C ILE A 388 -6.56 -7.38 -17.06
N ASN A 389 -5.54 -7.02 -16.27
CA ASN A 389 -4.42 -7.92 -15.98
C ASN A 389 -4.64 -8.77 -14.72
N HIS A 390 -5.85 -8.81 -14.15
CA HIS A 390 -6.17 -9.57 -12.93
C HIS A 390 -5.22 -9.26 -11.77
N LYS A 391 -4.93 -7.98 -11.56
CA LYS A 391 -3.98 -7.50 -10.56
C LYS A 391 -4.57 -6.37 -9.74
N THR A 392 -4.07 -6.22 -8.53
CA THR A 392 -4.31 -5.04 -7.71
C THR A 392 -3.56 -3.85 -8.30
N THR A 393 -4.24 -2.71 -8.42
CA THR A 393 -3.64 -1.41 -8.69
C THR A 393 -4.21 -0.39 -7.73
N ALA A 394 -3.41 0.62 -7.43
CA ALA A 394 -3.57 1.58 -6.38
C ALA A 394 -3.06 2.92 -6.90
N VAL A 395 -3.82 3.96 -6.63
CA VAL A 395 -3.50 5.33 -7.02
C VAL A 395 -3.47 6.20 -5.78
N ARG A 396 -2.31 6.81 -5.57
CA ARG A 396 -2.06 7.80 -4.52
C ARG A 396 -1.37 9.01 -5.17
N ILE A 397 -2.22 9.91 -5.63
CA ILE A 397 -1.83 11.15 -6.30
C ILE A 397 -1.99 12.30 -5.31
N ILE A 398 -1.03 13.21 -5.32
CA ILE A 398 -0.94 14.32 -4.38
C ILE A 398 -0.92 15.64 -5.18
N PRO A 399 -2.08 16.29 -5.36
CA PRO A 399 -2.15 17.64 -5.93
C PRO A 399 -1.45 18.65 -5.00
N ALA A 400 -0.25 19.09 -5.39
CA ALA A 400 0.59 19.99 -4.63
C ALA A 400 0.17 21.44 -4.83
N LYS A 401 -0.51 22.02 -3.83
CA LYS A 401 -1.01 23.40 -3.88
C LYS A 401 0.11 24.42 -4.00
N GLY A 402 -0.06 25.35 -4.95
CA GLY A 402 0.88 26.47 -5.12
C GLY A 402 2.30 26.03 -5.48
N LYS A 403 2.45 24.79 -5.99
CA LYS A 403 3.71 24.21 -6.41
C LYS A 403 3.70 24.00 -7.91
N GLU A 404 4.77 24.46 -8.54
CA GLU A 404 5.04 24.32 -9.96
C GLU A 404 5.80 23.02 -10.25
N ILE A 405 5.81 22.63 -11.52
CA ILE A 405 6.52 21.43 -11.99
C ILE A 405 8.02 21.51 -11.62
N GLY A 406 8.54 20.42 -11.06
CA GLY A 406 9.93 20.31 -10.59
C GLY A 406 10.17 20.84 -9.17
N GLU A 407 9.21 21.53 -8.54
CA GLU A 407 9.34 21.88 -7.13
C GLU A 407 9.20 20.65 -6.24
N MET A 408 9.94 20.63 -5.12
CA MET A 408 9.86 19.57 -4.13
C MET A 408 8.72 19.80 -3.15
N VAL A 409 8.01 18.72 -2.83
CA VAL A 409 7.02 18.63 -1.74
C VAL A 409 7.59 17.72 -0.66
N GLU A 410 7.61 18.21 0.57
CA GLU A 410 8.11 17.47 1.74
C GLU A 410 6.92 16.90 2.52
N PHE A 411 6.80 15.58 2.59
CA PHE A 411 5.75 14.90 3.36
C PHE A 411 6.22 14.54 4.77
N GLY A 412 7.54 14.40 4.94
CA GLY A 412 8.20 14.14 6.22
C GLY A 412 8.11 12.68 6.67
N GLY A 413 8.98 12.35 7.62
CA GLY A 413 9.05 11.02 8.25
C GLY A 413 9.18 9.89 7.23
N LEU A 414 8.23 8.96 7.26
CA LEU A 414 8.20 7.75 6.42
C LEU A 414 7.74 8.02 4.98
N LEU A 415 7.03 9.12 4.74
CA LEU A 415 6.41 9.44 3.45
C LEU A 415 7.37 10.17 2.50
N GLY A 416 8.56 10.54 3.00
CA GLY A 416 9.64 11.11 2.21
C GLY A 416 9.27 12.45 1.56
N ARG A 417 9.70 12.63 0.30
CA ARG A 417 9.54 13.87 -0.47
C ARG A 417 9.43 13.56 -1.96
N ALA A 418 8.64 14.31 -2.71
CA ALA A 418 8.52 14.09 -4.16
C ALA A 418 8.63 15.40 -4.95
N PRO A 419 9.29 15.39 -6.12
CA PRO A 419 9.17 16.46 -7.10
C PRO A 419 7.79 16.46 -7.73
N VAL A 420 7.23 17.64 -7.99
CA VAL A 420 5.98 17.80 -8.74
C VAL A 420 6.22 17.41 -10.20
N MET A 421 5.53 16.36 -10.65
CA MET A 421 5.66 15.81 -12.00
C MET A 421 4.76 16.53 -13.00
N ALA A 422 5.19 16.59 -14.26
CA ALA A 422 4.36 17.13 -15.33
C ALA A 422 3.15 16.24 -15.62
N VAL A 423 2.01 16.86 -15.94
CA VAL A 423 0.76 16.18 -16.32
C VAL A 423 0.35 16.65 -17.71
N ASN A 424 -0.19 15.75 -18.52
CA ASN A 424 -0.75 16.11 -19.83
C ASN A 424 -1.95 17.06 -19.65
N ALA A 425 -1.91 18.22 -20.31
CA ALA A 425 -2.94 19.25 -20.20
C ALA A 425 -4.19 19.00 -21.07
N ALA A 426 -4.20 17.93 -21.88
CA ALA A 426 -5.37 17.59 -22.68
C ALA A 426 -6.57 17.22 -21.80
N ALA A 427 -7.73 17.76 -22.17
CA ALA A 427 -9.01 17.58 -21.49
C ALA A 427 -9.44 16.11 -21.42
N SER A 428 -10.02 15.70 -20.28
CA SER A 428 -10.61 14.37 -20.05
C SER A 428 -12.04 14.45 -19.49
N GLU A 429 -12.64 15.64 -19.46
CA GLU A 429 -13.94 15.91 -18.86
C GLU A 429 -15.05 15.07 -19.48
N ASP A 430 -15.14 15.03 -20.81
CA ASP A 430 -16.19 14.31 -21.53
C ASP A 430 -16.12 12.79 -21.29
N PHE A 431 -14.92 12.24 -21.11
CA PHE A 431 -14.74 10.82 -20.81
C PHE A 431 -15.28 10.50 -19.42
N ILE A 432 -14.90 11.29 -18.41
CA ILE A 432 -15.31 11.11 -17.02
C ILE A 432 -16.81 11.40 -16.82
N ALA A 433 -17.36 12.38 -17.53
CA ALA A 433 -18.78 12.75 -17.45
C ALA A 433 -19.74 11.66 -17.96
N ARG A 434 -19.25 10.63 -18.67
CA ARG A 434 -20.07 9.48 -19.10
C ARG A 434 -20.65 8.70 -17.93
N GLY A 435 -19.93 8.63 -16.80
CA GLY A 435 -20.34 7.86 -15.63
C GLY A 435 -20.64 6.39 -15.91
N GLY A 436 -21.44 5.79 -15.04
CA GLY A 436 -21.86 4.40 -15.13
C GLY A 436 -20.73 3.43 -14.79
N ARG A 437 -20.67 2.32 -15.54
CA ARG A 437 -19.76 1.20 -15.25
C ARG A 437 -19.15 0.65 -16.52
N ILE A 438 -17.81 0.60 -16.57
CA ILE A 438 -17.10 -0.19 -17.57
C ILE A 438 -17.32 -1.66 -17.21
N PRO A 439 -17.85 -2.50 -18.12
CA PRO A 439 -18.16 -3.89 -17.83
C PRO A 439 -16.88 -4.72 -17.59
N ALA A 440 -17.06 -5.85 -16.92
CA ALA A 440 -15.96 -6.80 -16.67
C ALA A 440 -15.38 -7.36 -17.99
N PRO A 441 -14.06 -7.60 -18.06
CA PRO A 441 -13.43 -8.17 -19.25
C PRO A 441 -13.84 -9.63 -19.48
N ILE A 442 -13.79 -10.11 -20.72
CA ILE A 442 -14.17 -11.49 -21.08
C ILE A 442 -13.40 -12.55 -20.27
N HIS A 443 -12.13 -12.30 -19.93
CA HIS A 443 -11.34 -13.26 -19.14
C HIS A 443 -11.78 -13.36 -17.67
N SER A 444 -12.71 -12.52 -17.21
CA SER A 444 -13.34 -12.63 -15.90
C SER A 444 -14.36 -13.76 -15.80
N PHE A 445 -14.75 -14.41 -16.91
CA PHE A 445 -15.61 -15.60 -16.94
C PHE A 445 -14.86 -16.88 -16.51
N LYS A 446 -14.18 -16.82 -15.36
CA LYS A 446 -13.58 -17.98 -14.70
C LYS A 446 -14.33 -18.17 -13.37
N ASN A 447 -14.97 -19.33 -13.22
CA ASN A 447 -15.74 -19.69 -12.02
C ASN A 447 -14.82 -19.91 -10.82
#